data_AF-A0A2E8BCI4-F1
#
_entry.id   AF-A0A2E8BCI4-F1
#
_cell.length_a   1.000
_cell.length_b   1.000
_cell.length_c   1.000
_cell.angle_alpha   90.00
_cell.angle_beta   90.00
_cell.angle_gamma   90.00
#
_symmetry.space_group_name_H-M   'P 1'
#
loop_
_entity.id
_entity.type
_entity.pdbx_description
1 polymer ?
#
loop_
_entity_poly.entity_id
_entity_poly.type
_entity_poly.pdbx_seq_one_letter_code
_entity_poly.pdbx_strand_id
1 'polypeptide(L)'
;MLPEVLAKYLRPVESRLVMYHSVPKILAGKREEADIFLRYWQEFISPAELFYAHSADGKQRLEVIRQQDLGPKNSTHKKQIFL
;
A
#
# COMPACT_ATOMS: atom_id res chain seq x y z
N MET A 1 -34.74 -7.61 -17.98
CA MET A 1 -33.63 -8.53 -17.67
C MET A 1 -32.43 -8.07 -18.49
N LEU A 2 -31.31 -7.74 -17.85
CA LEU A 2 -30.11 -7.31 -18.56
C LEU A 2 -29.42 -8.56 -19.16
N PRO A 3 -29.09 -8.60 -20.46
CA PRO A 3 -28.38 -9.72 -21.05
C PRO A 3 -27.03 -9.96 -20.34
N GLU A 4 -26.70 -11.22 -20.04
CA GLU A 4 -25.44 -11.60 -19.37
C GLU A 4 -24.19 -11.09 -20.11
N VAL A 5 -24.29 -10.93 -21.43
CA VAL A 5 -23.24 -10.38 -22.29
C VAL A 5 -22.90 -8.93 -21.91
N LEU A 6 -23.89 -8.13 -21.51
CA LEU A 6 -23.69 -6.73 -21.09
C LEU A 6 -23.26 -6.63 -19.62
N ALA A 7 -23.68 -7.58 -18.77
CA ALA A 7 -23.34 -7.59 -17.35
C ALA A 7 -21.83 -7.65 -17.08
N LYS A 8 -21.03 -8.22 -17.98
CA LYS A 8 -19.55 -8.21 -17.87
C LYS A 8 -18.96 -6.79 -17.92
N TYR A 9 -19.55 -5.91 -18.71
CA TYR A 9 -19.05 -4.54 -18.93
C TYR A 9 -19.59 -3.53 -17.92
N LEU A 10 -20.68 -3.87 -17.22
CA LEU A 10 -21.36 -3.04 -16.23
C LEU A 10 -21.03 -3.43 -14.79
N ARG A 11 -20.06 -4.33 -14.55
CA ARG A 11 -19.63 -4.65 -13.18
C ARG A 11 -19.00 -3.40 -12.57
N PRO A 12 -19.45 -2.97 -11.38
CA PRO A 12 -18.77 -1.89 -10.68
C PRO A 12 -17.32 -2.30 -10.40
N VAL A 13 -16.40 -1.40 -10.70
CA VAL A 13 -14.99 -1.57 -10.33
C VAL A 13 -14.90 -1.24 -8.84
N GLU A 14 -14.77 -2.27 -8.01
CA GLU A 14 -14.50 -2.09 -6.58
C GLU A 14 -13.00 -1.98 -6.35
N SER A 15 -12.55 -0.82 -5.85
CA SER A 15 -11.18 -0.66 -5.36
C SER A 15 -11.10 -1.21 -3.93
N ARG A 16 -10.39 -2.32 -3.77
CA ARG A 16 -10.11 -2.90 -2.45
C ARG A 16 -8.65 -2.69 -2.10
N LEU A 17 -8.37 -2.25 -0.88
CA LEU A 17 -7.01 -2.22 -0.35
C LEU A 17 -6.49 -3.64 -0.16
N VAL A 18 -5.46 -3.98 -0.92
CA VAL A 18 -4.91 -5.34 -0.96
C VAL A 18 -3.70 -5.52 -0.05
N MET A 19 -2.86 -4.50 0.11
CA MET A 19 -1.62 -4.60 0.87
C MET A 19 -1.03 -3.23 1.18
N TYR A 20 -0.27 -3.15 2.27
CA TYR A 20 0.54 -2.00 2.62
C TYR A 20 2.02 -2.27 2.36
N HIS A 21 2.72 -1.22 1.91
CA HIS A 21 4.15 -1.24 1.68
C HIS A 21 4.83 -0.10 2.43
N SER A 22 5.95 -0.39 3.07
CA SER A 22 6.82 0.64 3.63
C SER A 22 7.57 1.36 2.52
N VAL A 23 7.61 2.69 2.55
CA VAL A 23 8.52 3.48 1.71
C VAL A 23 9.98 3.08 2.04
N PRO A 24 10.85 2.85 1.04
CA PRO A 24 12.27 2.57 1.28
C PRO A 24 12.91 3.63 2.16
N LYS A 25 13.76 3.22 3.13
CA LYS A 25 14.35 4.13 4.13
C LYS A 25 15.03 5.36 3.53
N ILE A 26 15.70 5.21 2.38
CA ILE A 26 16.38 6.29 1.66
C ILE A 26 15.43 7.36 1.11
N LEU A 27 14.15 7.02 0.90
CA LEU A 27 13.11 7.93 0.41
C LEU A 27 12.12 8.36 1.51
N ALA A 28 12.22 7.76 2.70
CA ALA A 28 11.30 8.02 3.82
C ALA A 28 11.76 9.17 4.74
N GLY A 29 12.93 9.77 4.46
CA GLY A 29 13.53 10.79 5.33
C GLY A 29 12.92 12.18 5.16
N LYS A 30 12.48 12.52 3.94
CA LYS A 30 11.84 13.80 3.61
C LYS A 30 10.51 13.56 2.91
N ARG A 31 9.58 14.50 3.10
CA ARG A 31 8.25 14.42 2.50
C ARG A 31 8.33 14.40 0.97
N GLU A 32 9.18 15.25 0.41
CA GLU A 32 9.34 15.41 -1.04
C GLU A 32 9.84 14.12 -1.70
N GLU A 33 10.74 13.40 -1.03
CA GLU A 33 11.28 12.12 -1.49
C GLU A 33 10.20 11.01 -1.42
N ALA A 34 9.40 11.00 -0.36
CA ALA A 34 8.27 10.09 -0.23
C ALA A 34 7.19 10.36 -1.28
N ASP A 35 6.92 11.62 -1.61
CA ASP A 35 5.97 12.02 -2.66
C ASP A 35 6.47 11.59 -4.06
N ILE A 36 7.78 11.67 -4.32
CA ILE A 36 8.37 11.12 -5.56
C ILE A 36 8.15 9.60 -5.65
N PHE A 37 8.36 8.88 -4.55
CA PHE A 37 8.08 7.44 -4.49
C PHE A 37 6.60 7.15 -4.79
N LEU A 38 5.67 7.88 -4.17
CA LEU A 38 4.24 7.71 -4.41
C LEU A 38 3.87 7.93 -5.87
N ARG A 39 4.39 9.01 -6.48
CA ARG A 39 4.12 9.34 -7.89
C ARG A 39 4.46 8.17 -8.81
N TYR A 40 5.67 7.65 -8.69
CA TYR A 40 6.11 6.54 -9.55
C TYR A 40 5.42 5.21 -9.21
N TRP A 41 5.06 4.99 -7.95
CA TRP A 41 4.23 3.84 -7.59
C TRP A 41 2.85 3.89 -8.25
N GLN A 42 2.19 5.05 -8.20
CA GLN A 42 0.89 5.25 -8.82
C GLN A 42 0.93 5.12 -10.34
N GLU A 43 2.02 5.57 -10.96
CA GLU A 43 2.22 5.49 -12.41
C GLU A 43 2.46 4.04 -12.88
N PHE A 44 3.27 3.27 -12.17
CA PHE A 44 3.77 1.99 -12.67
C PHE A 44 3.25 0.74 -11.95
N ILE A 45 2.65 0.88 -10.76
CA ILE A 45 2.26 -0.25 -9.93
C ILE A 45 0.76 -0.27 -9.65
N SER A 46 0.24 0.71 -8.90
CA SER A 46 -1.17 0.73 -8.51
C SER A 46 -1.59 2.06 -7.88
N PRO A 47 -2.90 2.38 -7.84
CA PRO A 47 -3.41 3.41 -6.94
C PRO A 47 -2.92 3.16 -5.51
N ALA A 48 -2.49 4.23 -4.83
CA ALA A 48 -1.91 4.17 -3.50
C ALA A 48 -2.10 5.50 -2.75
N GLU A 49 -2.01 5.46 -1.43
CA GLU A 49 -1.98 6.62 -0.52
C GLU A 49 -0.75 6.51 0.37
N LEU A 50 -0.15 7.64 0.74
CA LEU A 50 1.00 7.70 1.64
C LEU A 50 0.58 8.31 2.99
N PHE A 51 0.97 7.65 4.09
CA PHE A 51 0.72 8.13 5.44
C PHE A 51 1.95 7.90 6.32
N TYR A 52 2.06 8.68 7.41
CA TYR A 52 3.21 8.62 8.31
C TYR A 52 2.89 7.78 9.54
N ALA A 53 3.57 6.64 9.69
CA ALA A 53 3.42 5.70 10.80
C ALA A 53 3.55 6.32 12.20
N HIS A 54 4.31 7.42 12.35
CA HIS A 54 4.56 8.05 13.64
C HIS A 54 3.45 9.00 14.11
N SER A 55 2.55 9.43 13.22
CA SER A 55 1.42 10.28 13.59
C SER A 55 0.39 9.50 14.41
N ALA A 56 -0.50 10.21 15.12
CA ALA A 56 -1.59 9.57 15.86
C ALA A 56 -2.49 8.72 14.94
N ASP A 57 -2.88 9.27 13.79
CA ASP A 57 -3.64 8.56 12.75
C ASP A 57 -2.86 7.36 12.18
N GLY A 58 -1.57 7.56 11.90
CA GLY A 58 -0.71 6.51 11.36
C GLY A 58 -0.56 5.31 12.28
N LYS A 59 -0.48 5.54 13.60
CA LYS A 59 -0.46 4.47 14.61
C LYS A 59 -1.76 3.67 14.61
N GLN A 60 -2.91 4.35 14.49
CA GLN A 60 -4.21 3.68 14.38
C GLN A 60 -4.32 2.85 13.09
N ARG A 61 -3.87 3.41 11.95
CA ARG A 61 -3.82 2.66 10.68
C ARG A 61 -2.93 1.43 10.79
N LEU A 62 -1.75 1.53 11.41
CA LEU A 62 -0.86 0.38 11.65
C LEU A 62 -1.52 -0.74 12.45
N GLU A 63 -2.38 -0.39 13.41
CA GLU A 63 -3.10 -1.40 14.19
C GLU A 63 -4.12 -2.14 13.31
N VAL A 64 -4.87 -1.42 12.48
CA VAL A 64 -5.79 -2.03 11.49
C VAL A 64 -5.03 -2.94 10.51
N ILE A 65 -3.85 -2.53 10.05
CA ILE A 65 -3.00 -3.32 9.14
C ILE A 65 -2.64 -4.67 9.76
N ARG A 66 -2.26 -4.68 11.03
CA ARG A 66 -1.90 -5.90 11.77
C ARG A 66 -3.11 -6.80 11.97
N GLN A 67 -4.25 -6.22 12.36
CA GLN A 67 -5.48 -6.98 12.60
C GLN A 67 -6.01 -7.65 11.32
N GLN A 68 -5.81 -7.03 10.16
CA GLN A 68 -6.30 -7.52 8.87
C GLN A 68 -5.28 -8.33 8.06
N ASP A 69 -4.07 -8.55 8.59
CA ASP A 69 -2.96 -9.23 7.88
C ASP A 69 -2.69 -8.64 6.48
N LEU A 70 -2.74 -7.31 6.38
CA LEU A 70 -2.51 -6.56 5.13
C LEU A 70 -1.04 -6.12 4.98
N GLY A 71 -0.14 -6.67 5.79
CA GLY A 71 1.30 -6.47 5.64
C GLY A 71 1.86 -7.19 4.41
N PRO A 72 3.09 -6.87 4.00
CA PRO A 72 3.76 -7.57 2.92
C PRO A 72 3.98 -9.05 3.29
N LYS A 73 3.47 -9.96 2.46
CA LYS A 73 3.53 -11.42 2.69
C LYS A 73 4.83 -12.07 2.20
N ASN A 74 5.89 -11.29 2.00
CA ASN A 74 7.18 -11.81 1.58
C ASN A 74 7.96 -12.37 2.79
N SER A 75 8.71 -13.44 2.55
CA SER A 75 9.76 -13.89 3.48
C SER A 75 10.74 -12.74 3.64
N THR A 76 10.65 -12.00 4.76
CA THR A 76 11.68 -11.04 5.14
C THR A 76 12.89 -11.84 5.60
N HIS A 77 13.79 -12.19 4.68
CA HIS A 77 15.14 -12.60 5.04
C HIS A 77 15.80 -11.41 5.73
N LYS A 78 15.65 -11.30 7.05
CA LYS A 78 16.44 -10.39 7.87
C LYS A 78 17.90 -10.82 7.71
N LYS A 79 18.68 -10.10 6.91
CA LYS A 79 20.14 -10.19 6.99
C LYS A 79 20.52 -9.81 8.42
N GLN A 80 20.92 -10.78 9.23
CA GLN A 80 21.57 -10.52 10.51
C GLN A 80 22.96 -9.97 10.17
N ILE A 81 23.13 -8.66 10.32
CA ILE A 81 24.44 -8.02 10.31
C ILE A 81 25.01 -8.27 11.70
N PHE A 82 25.99 -9.17 11.81
CA PHE A 82 26.83 -9.29 13.00
C PHE A 82 27.86 -8.16 12.93
N LEU A 83 27.95 -7.39 14.02
CA LEU A 83 29.05 -6.45 14.30
C LEU A 83 30.23 -7.22 14.89
#